data_AF-K4EJJ3-F1
#
_entry.id   AF-K4EJJ3-F1
#
_cell.length_a   1.000
_cell.length_b   1.000
_cell.length_c   1.000
_cell.angle_alpha   90.00
_cell.angle_beta   90.00
_cell.angle_gamma   90.00
#
_symmetry.space_group_name_H-M   'P 1'
#
loop_
_entity.id
_entity.type
_entity.pdbx_description
1 polymer ?
#
loop_
_entity_poly.entity_id
_entity_poly.type
_entity_poly.pdbx_seq_one_letter_code
_entity_poly.pdbx_strand_id
1 'polypeptide(L)'
;AQHSFLISVEYCEDEVLSHEVIGSDVRIAYKPFSLIMDGIPYISLPNPPDTIPISSEHSILSSLLSLMEGGVVLSSREEGIYAERHSQAIVSWMGGTGDEMHVMERDVDPVMLFNRETFRQELDRFGRADGLQPQCGFSLWFGQDSPLSAPIFISIKLPWAQQLFKEAHD
;
A
#
# COMPACT_ATOMS: atom_id res chain seq x y z
N ALA A 1 -11.57 17.37 0.60
CA ALA A 1 -10.86 16.79 1.76
C ALA A 1 -9.37 16.83 1.47
N GLN A 2 -8.53 17.06 2.48
CA GLN A 2 -7.09 16.90 2.30
C GLN A 2 -6.81 15.40 2.12
N HIS A 3 -6.17 15.04 1.01
CA HIS A 3 -5.79 13.65 0.76
C HIS A 3 -4.56 13.32 1.60
N SER A 4 -4.60 12.18 2.28
CA SER A 4 -3.45 11.63 2.97
C SER A 4 -3.47 10.11 2.94
N PHE A 5 -2.28 9.54 3.13
CA PHE A 5 -2.05 8.10 3.21
C PHE A 5 -1.29 7.82 4.50
N LEU A 6 -1.79 6.89 5.32
CA LEU A 6 -1.03 6.35 6.44
C LEU A 6 -0.42 5.02 6.00
N ILE A 7 0.90 4.99 5.86
CA ILE A 7 1.63 3.88 5.26
C ILE A 7 2.49 3.23 6.35
N SER A 8 2.30 1.92 6.57
CA SER A 8 3.21 1.08 7.36
C SER A 8 3.92 0.07 6.46
N VAL A 9 5.18 -0.21 6.78
CA VAL A 9 6.01 -1.19 6.06
C VAL A 9 6.52 -2.19 7.07
N GLU A 10 6.38 -3.47 6.73
CA GLU A 10 6.86 -4.59 7.51
C GLU A 10 7.83 -5.41 6.67
N TYR A 11 8.96 -5.77 7.27
CA TYR A 11 9.90 -6.74 6.71
C TYR A 11 9.87 -7.99 7.57
N CYS A 12 9.54 -9.15 6.98
CA CYS A 12 9.44 -10.41 7.71
C CYS A 12 8.58 -10.30 9.00
N GLU A 13 7.42 -9.63 8.90
CA GLU A 13 6.48 -9.39 10.02
C GLU A 13 6.94 -8.37 11.09
N ASP A 14 8.12 -7.77 10.94
CA ASP A 14 8.59 -6.68 11.81
C ASP A 14 8.33 -5.31 11.16
N GLU A 15 7.61 -4.41 11.85
CA GLU A 15 7.39 -3.03 11.39
C GLU A 15 8.71 -2.25 11.36
N VAL A 16 9.08 -1.75 10.17
CA VAL A 16 10.32 -1.00 9.94
C VAL A 16 10.09 0.46 9.61
N LEU A 17 8.86 0.82 9.24
CA LEU A 17 8.48 2.19 8.90
C LEU A 17 6.98 2.41 9.13
N SER A 18 6.63 3.56 9.69
CA SER A 18 5.26 4.05 9.74
C SER A 18 5.25 5.56 9.49
N HIS A 19 4.52 6.01 8.48
CA HIS A 19 4.54 7.41 8.06
C HIS A 19 3.21 7.85 7.47
N GLU A 20 2.77 9.06 7.82
CA GLU A 20 1.65 9.72 7.15
C GLU A 20 2.18 10.67 6.07
N VAL A 21 1.68 10.51 4.85
CA VAL A 21 1.98 11.40 3.73
C VAL A 21 0.74 12.22 3.40
N ILE A 22 0.92 13.54 3.44
CA ILE A 22 -0.11 14.50 3.02
C ILE A 22 0.09 14.79 1.54
N GLY A 23 -0.94 14.55 0.73
CA GLY A 23 -0.90 14.75 -0.71
C GLY A 23 -1.86 13.84 -1.47
N SER A 24 -2.09 14.16 -2.74
CA SER A 24 -2.84 13.29 -3.66
C SER A 24 -2.01 12.10 -4.13
N ASP A 25 -0.68 12.28 -4.22
CA ASP A 25 0.21 11.30 -4.85
C ASP A 25 1.38 10.99 -3.93
N VAL A 26 1.78 9.72 -3.91
CA VAL A 26 2.96 9.25 -3.18
C VAL A 26 3.60 8.07 -3.89
N ARG A 27 4.93 8.06 -4.00
CA ARG A 27 5.70 6.91 -4.50
C ARG A 27 6.32 6.14 -3.33
N ILE A 28 6.16 4.82 -3.30
CA ILE A 28 6.82 3.96 -2.31
C ILE A 28 7.88 3.15 -3.04
N ALA A 29 9.15 3.43 -2.77
CA ALA A 29 10.27 2.86 -3.54
C ALA A 29 11.49 2.65 -2.65
N TYR A 30 12.35 1.70 -3.03
CA TYR A 30 13.68 1.59 -2.44
C TYR A 30 14.68 2.40 -3.27
N LYS A 31 15.08 3.58 -2.77
CA LYS A 31 16.04 4.43 -3.50
C LYS A 31 17.13 4.98 -2.60
N PRO A 32 18.31 4.35 -2.56
CA PRO A 32 19.41 4.83 -1.73
C PRO A 32 20.05 6.16 -2.21
N PHE A 33 19.76 6.64 -3.44
CA PHE A 33 20.56 7.71 -4.08
C PHE A 33 19.78 8.90 -4.70
N SER A 34 18.48 9.08 -4.50
CA SER A 34 17.80 10.33 -4.93
C SER A 34 16.57 10.67 -4.07
N LEU A 35 16.45 11.95 -3.71
CA LEU A 35 15.36 12.51 -2.90
C LEU A 35 14.16 13.01 -3.73
N ILE A 36 14.26 13.01 -5.06
CA ILE A 36 13.17 13.44 -5.95
C ILE A 36 13.17 12.49 -7.15
N MET A 37 12.00 11.93 -7.45
CA MET A 37 11.69 11.36 -8.75
C MET A 37 10.44 12.05 -9.27
N ASP A 38 10.57 12.70 -10.43
CA ASP A 38 9.43 13.17 -11.20
C ASP A 38 8.48 14.17 -10.48
N GLY A 39 8.94 14.79 -9.39
CA GLY A 39 8.15 15.76 -8.61
C GLY A 39 7.10 15.17 -7.67
N ILE A 40 7.03 13.83 -7.54
CA ILE A 40 6.09 13.14 -6.65
C ILE A 40 6.76 12.91 -5.28
N PRO A 41 6.09 13.23 -4.15
CA PRO A 41 6.58 12.86 -2.82
C PRO A 41 6.85 11.37 -2.75
N TYR A 42 7.96 10.95 -2.14
CA TYR A 42 8.28 9.52 -2.06
C TYR A 42 8.60 9.09 -0.64
N ILE A 43 8.20 7.87 -0.32
CA ILE A 43 8.60 7.11 0.85
C ILE A 43 9.76 6.22 0.44
N SER A 44 10.93 6.48 1.03
CA SER A 44 12.08 5.60 0.87
C SER A 44 11.92 4.40 1.79
N LEU A 45 11.89 3.21 1.21
CA LEU A 45 11.99 1.97 1.96
C LEU A 45 13.36 1.89 2.65
N PRO A 46 13.41 1.58 3.96
CA PRO A 46 14.67 1.49 4.68
C PRO A 46 15.47 0.26 4.26
N ASN A 47 16.79 0.28 4.53
CA ASN A 47 17.59 -0.94 4.48
C ASN A 47 17.06 -1.95 5.52
N PRO A 48 17.25 -3.27 5.31
CA PRO A 48 16.92 -4.26 6.32
C PRO A 48 17.65 -3.94 7.63
N PRO A 49 16.97 -3.93 8.79
CA PRO A 49 17.62 -3.68 10.06
C PRO A 49 18.55 -4.85 10.45
N ASP A 50 19.65 -4.53 11.15
CA ASP A 50 20.64 -5.51 11.61
C ASP A 50 20.07 -6.55 12.60
N THR A 51 18.86 -6.30 13.13
CA THR A 51 18.13 -7.22 14.01
C THR A 51 17.54 -8.41 13.26
N ILE A 52 17.29 -8.27 11.95
CA ILE A 52 16.90 -9.40 11.12
C ILE A 52 18.13 -10.29 11.01
N PRO A 53 18.04 -11.58 11.42
CA PRO A 53 19.18 -12.48 11.38
C PRO A 53 19.86 -12.42 10.02
N ILE A 54 21.21 -12.44 10.01
CA ILE A 54 22.02 -12.60 8.79
C ILE A 54 21.84 -14.05 8.31
N SER A 55 20.63 -14.35 7.87
CA SER A 55 20.12 -15.61 7.37
C SER A 55 19.81 -15.44 5.87
N SER A 56 19.18 -16.46 5.28
CA SER A 56 18.58 -16.35 3.95
C SER A 56 17.65 -15.14 3.81
N GLU A 57 16.96 -14.73 4.87
CA GLU A 57 15.96 -13.65 4.84
C GLU A 57 16.60 -12.29 4.53
N HIS A 58 17.74 -11.97 5.14
CA HIS A 58 18.44 -10.72 4.85
C HIS A 58 18.88 -10.62 3.38
N SER A 59 19.38 -11.72 2.80
CA SER A 59 19.79 -11.76 1.39
C SER A 59 18.60 -11.68 0.42
N ILE A 60 17.47 -12.31 0.77
CA ILE A 60 16.22 -12.23 0.02
C ILE A 60 15.68 -10.80 0.07
N LEU A 61 15.62 -10.17 1.25
CA LEU A 61 15.19 -8.79 1.44
C LEU A 61 16.05 -7.81 0.64
N SER A 62 17.37 -7.93 0.74
CA SER A 62 18.31 -7.07 0.01
C SER A 62 18.12 -7.19 -1.50
N SER A 63 17.96 -8.42 -1.99
CA SER A 63 17.70 -8.68 -3.41
C SER A 63 16.35 -8.09 -3.83
N LEU A 64 15.30 -8.29 -3.04
CA LEU A 64 13.96 -7.78 -3.34
C LEU A 64 13.91 -6.26 -3.33
N LEU A 65 14.54 -5.60 -2.35
CA LEU A 65 14.64 -4.14 -2.29
C LEU A 65 15.30 -3.56 -3.54
N SER A 66 16.35 -4.20 -4.06
CA SER A 66 16.99 -3.76 -5.32
C SER A 66 16.04 -3.80 -6.53
N LEU A 67 15.03 -4.66 -6.51
CA LEU A 67 13.98 -4.73 -7.54
C LEU A 67 12.88 -3.67 -7.35
N MET A 68 12.91 -2.91 -6.25
CA MET A 68 11.91 -1.90 -5.88
C MET A 68 12.34 -0.45 -6.18
N GLU A 69 13.38 -0.24 -6.99
CA GLU A 69 13.89 1.11 -7.31
C GLU A 69 12.86 2.03 -7.99
N GLY A 70 12.00 1.49 -8.86
CA GLY A 70 10.88 2.23 -9.45
C GLY A 70 9.68 2.35 -8.52
N GLY A 71 9.53 1.37 -7.62
CA GLY A 71 8.47 1.35 -6.61
C GLY A 71 7.05 1.23 -7.16
N VAL A 72 6.10 1.67 -6.34
CA VAL A 72 4.68 1.80 -6.67
C VAL A 72 4.27 3.25 -6.43
N VAL A 73 3.58 3.86 -7.40
CA VAL A 73 2.96 5.19 -7.26
C VAL A 73 1.51 5.00 -6.88
N LEU A 74 1.08 5.66 -5.81
CA LEU A 74 -0.31 5.78 -5.43
C LEU A 74 -0.82 7.17 -5.82
N SER A 75 -2.01 7.22 -6.40
CA SER A 75 -2.67 8.46 -6.83
C SER A 75 -4.12 8.48 -6.37
N SER A 76 -4.47 9.49 -5.59
CA SER A 76 -5.82 9.79 -5.16
C SER A 76 -6.52 10.66 -6.21
N ARG A 77 -7.47 10.08 -6.94
CA ARG A 77 -8.30 10.76 -7.95
C ARG A 77 -9.71 10.97 -7.42
N GLU A 78 -10.68 11.41 -8.23
CA GLU A 78 -12.05 11.66 -7.79
C GLU A 78 -12.79 10.35 -7.43
N GLU A 79 -12.60 9.30 -8.23
CA GLU A 79 -13.31 8.03 -8.10
C GLU A 79 -12.72 7.15 -6.99
N GLY A 80 -11.42 7.28 -6.73
CA GLY A 80 -10.70 6.26 -5.97
C GLY A 80 -9.23 6.51 -5.80
N ILE A 81 -8.56 5.49 -5.24
CA ILE A 81 -7.11 5.41 -5.17
C ILE A 81 -6.64 4.45 -6.26
N TYR A 82 -5.68 4.92 -7.05
CA TYR A 82 -5.06 4.16 -8.14
C TYR A 82 -3.62 3.84 -7.79
N ALA A 83 -3.11 2.74 -8.32
CA ALA A 83 -1.71 2.38 -8.21
C ALA A 83 -1.10 2.06 -9.56
N GLU A 84 0.16 2.46 -9.73
CA GLU A 84 0.99 2.17 -10.89
C GLU A 84 2.30 1.51 -10.43
N ARG A 85 2.60 0.34 -11.01
CA ARG A 85 3.81 -0.43 -10.68
C ARG A 85 4.94 -0.11 -11.65
N HIS A 86 6.03 0.41 -11.09
CA HIS A 86 7.31 0.60 -11.79
C HIS A 86 8.43 -0.30 -11.24
N SER A 87 8.16 -1.07 -10.18
CA SER A 87 9.11 -2.04 -9.62
C SER A 87 9.26 -3.27 -10.54
N GLN A 88 10.46 -3.84 -10.54
CA GLN A 88 10.72 -5.14 -11.17
C GLN A 88 10.16 -6.29 -10.32
N ALA A 89 10.09 -6.12 -9.00
CA ALA A 89 9.48 -7.08 -8.08
C ALA A 89 8.00 -7.32 -8.42
N ILE A 90 7.53 -8.56 -8.31
CA ILE A 90 6.09 -8.87 -8.35
C ILE A 90 5.42 -8.10 -7.21
N VAL A 91 4.29 -7.47 -7.50
CA VAL A 91 3.47 -6.76 -6.53
C VAL A 91 2.08 -7.36 -6.55
N SER A 92 1.66 -7.91 -5.42
CA SER A 92 0.30 -8.38 -5.21
C SER A 92 -0.40 -7.40 -4.27
N TRP A 93 -1.71 -7.26 -4.40
CA TRP A 93 -2.51 -6.36 -3.57
C TRP A 93 -3.85 -6.97 -3.22
N MET A 94 -4.44 -6.46 -2.14
CA MET A 94 -5.75 -6.87 -1.64
C MET A 94 -6.36 -5.70 -0.87
N GLY A 95 -7.68 -5.65 -0.87
CA GLY A 95 -8.46 -4.73 -0.07
C GLY A 95 -9.00 -3.55 -0.85
N GLY A 96 -9.52 -2.57 -0.13
CA GLY A 96 -10.29 -1.46 -0.67
C GLY A 96 -11.69 -1.85 -1.14
N THR A 97 -11.82 -2.93 -1.92
CA THR A 97 -13.08 -3.59 -2.26
C THR A 97 -12.86 -5.09 -2.47
N GLY A 98 -13.38 -5.94 -1.58
CA GLY A 98 -13.27 -7.40 -1.68
C GLY A 98 -12.05 -8.02 -0.98
N ASP A 99 -12.09 -9.35 -0.87
CA ASP A 99 -11.12 -10.17 -0.11
C ASP A 99 -10.21 -11.01 -1.04
N GLU A 100 -10.18 -10.69 -2.34
CA GLU A 100 -9.36 -11.40 -3.33
C GLU A 100 -8.00 -10.72 -3.49
N MET A 101 -6.95 -11.53 -3.69
CA MET A 101 -5.61 -11.05 -3.99
C MET A 101 -5.43 -10.90 -5.50
N HIS A 102 -4.87 -9.78 -5.93
CA HIS A 102 -4.63 -9.46 -7.34
C HIS A 102 -3.16 -9.14 -7.58
N VAL A 103 -2.62 -9.59 -8.71
CA VAL A 103 -1.27 -9.21 -9.15
C VAL A 103 -1.36 -7.90 -9.94
N MET A 104 -0.50 -6.94 -9.61
CA MET A 104 -0.38 -5.67 -10.31
C MET A 104 0.59 -5.81 -11.48
N GLU A 105 0.07 -5.62 -12.68
CA GLU A 105 0.87 -5.60 -13.91
C GLU A 105 1.83 -4.40 -13.94
N ARG A 106 3.01 -4.61 -14.53
CA ARG A 106 4.10 -3.63 -14.55
C ARG A 106 4.01 -2.74 -15.79
N ASP A 107 4.27 -1.44 -15.64
CA ASP A 107 4.40 -0.47 -16.75
C ASP A 107 3.14 -0.45 -17.67
N VAL A 108 1.96 -0.64 -17.09
CA VAL A 108 0.65 -0.55 -17.75
C VAL A 108 -0.23 0.52 -17.08
N ASP A 109 -1.46 0.69 -17.56
CA ASP A 109 -2.43 1.62 -17.00
C ASP A 109 -2.63 1.43 -15.47
N PRO A 110 -2.75 2.53 -14.70
CA PRO A 110 -2.99 2.45 -13.27
C PRO A 110 -4.23 1.64 -12.91
N VAL A 111 -4.10 0.74 -11.94
CA VAL A 111 -5.21 -0.07 -11.42
C VAL A 111 -5.88 0.65 -10.24
N MET A 112 -7.22 0.62 -10.17
CA MET A 112 -7.95 1.16 -9.01
C MET A 112 -7.88 0.17 -7.85
N LEU A 113 -7.23 0.56 -6.76
CA LEU A 113 -7.11 -0.25 -5.54
C LEU A 113 -8.24 0.02 -4.54
N PHE A 114 -8.87 1.18 -4.63
CA PHE A 114 -9.91 1.59 -3.70
C PHE A 114 -10.95 2.42 -4.43
N ASN A 115 -12.21 1.97 -4.45
CA ASN A 115 -13.32 2.70 -5.05
C ASN A 115 -14.13 3.44 -3.96
N ARG A 116 -14.24 4.77 -4.06
CA ARG A 116 -14.95 5.58 -3.06
C ARG A 116 -16.44 5.32 -3.03
N GLU A 117 -17.04 5.05 -4.18
CA GLU A 117 -18.47 4.78 -4.28
C GLU A 117 -18.80 3.42 -3.69
N THR A 118 -17.99 2.39 -3.99
CA THR A 118 -18.14 1.08 -3.35
C THR A 118 -17.98 1.16 -1.84
N PHE A 119 -16.97 1.88 -1.33
CA PHE A 119 -16.80 2.10 0.11
C PHE A 119 -18.02 2.76 0.75
N ARG A 120 -18.60 3.80 0.13
CA ARG A 120 -19.81 4.46 0.64
C ARG A 120 -21.01 3.50 0.70
N GLN A 121 -21.20 2.70 -0.35
CA GLN A 121 -22.25 1.71 -0.39
C GLN A 121 -22.06 0.64 0.69
N GLU A 122 -20.83 0.16 0.90
CA GLU A 122 -20.52 -0.79 1.98
C GLU A 122 -20.74 -0.17 3.37
N LEU A 123 -20.37 1.10 3.56
CA LEU A 123 -20.61 1.84 4.80
C LEU A 123 -22.10 1.99 5.11
N ASP A 124 -22.91 2.38 4.11
CA ASP A 124 -24.37 2.50 4.25
C ASP A 124 -25.03 1.15 4.58
N ARG A 125 -24.56 0.08 3.94
CA ARG A 125 -25.01 -1.29 4.20
C ARG A 125 -24.64 -1.76 5.60
N PHE A 126 -23.42 -1.48 6.05
CA PHE A 126 -22.96 -1.77 7.40
C PHE A 126 -23.79 -1.02 8.45
N GLY A 127 -24.08 0.27 8.24
CA GLY A 127 -24.92 1.07 9.13
C GLY A 127 -26.36 0.56 9.25
N ARG A 128 -26.87 -0.13 8.23
CA ARG A 128 -28.18 -0.82 8.25
C ARG A 128 -28.14 -2.25 8.78
N ALA A 129 -26.97 -2.71 9.27
CA ALA A 129 -26.70 -4.09 9.65
C ALA A 129 -26.95 -5.11 8.52
N ASP A 130 -26.82 -4.70 7.25
CA ASP A 130 -27.01 -5.54 6.06
C ASP A 130 -25.68 -5.91 5.34
N GLY A 131 -24.55 -5.43 5.87
CA GLY A 131 -23.23 -5.59 5.29
C GLY A 131 -22.14 -5.88 6.32
N LEU A 132 -20.96 -6.26 5.80
CA LEU A 132 -19.74 -6.39 6.60
C LEU A 132 -19.10 -5.01 6.83
N GLN A 133 -18.18 -4.95 7.80
CA GLN A 133 -17.40 -3.74 8.05
C GLN A 133 -16.59 -3.36 6.79
N PRO A 134 -16.73 -2.14 6.25
CA PRO A 134 -15.98 -1.70 5.09
C PRO A 134 -14.48 -1.56 5.42
N GLN A 135 -13.64 -1.92 4.47
CA GLN A 135 -12.20 -1.72 4.61
C GLN A 135 -11.85 -0.25 4.38
N CYS A 136 -10.98 0.31 5.22
CA CYS A 136 -10.56 1.73 5.15
C CYS A 136 -9.16 1.89 4.54
N GLY A 137 -8.75 0.95 3.69
CA GLY A 137 -7.40 0.86 3.17
C GLY A 137 -7.21 -0.39 2.32
N PHE A 138 -5.97 -0.63 1.92
CA PHE A 138 -5.54 -1.77 1.13
C PHE A 138 -4.09 -2.11 1.48
N SER A 139 -3.62 -3.26 1.02
CA SER A 139 -2.28 -3.74 1.32
C SER A 139 -1.55 -4.22 0.06
N LEU A 140 -0.22 -4.14 0.09
CA LEU A 140 0.68 -4.60 -0.96
C LEU A 140 1.65 -5.64 -0.41
N TRP A 141 1.94 -6.67 -1.19
CA TRP A 141 2.94 -7.70 -0.91
C TRP A 141 3.94 -7.73 -2.06
N PHE A 142 5.23 -7.74 -1.73
CA PHE A 142 6.29 -7.76 -2.74
C PHE A 142 7.04 -9.09 -2.75
N GLY A 143 7.33 -9.57 -3.96
CA GLY A 143 8.19 -10.74 -4.18
C GLY A 143 7.49 -12.09 -4.16
N GLN A 144 6.19 -12.15 -3.89
CA GLN A 144 5.39 -13.37 -3.97
C GLN A 144 3.96 -13.10 -4.50
N ASP A 145 3.32 -14.15 -5.00
CA ASP A 145 1.92 -14.22 -5.44
C ASP A 145 0.96 -14.67 -4.32
N SER A 146 1.47 -14.83 -3.08
CA SER A 146 0.72 -15.27 -1.89
C SER A 146 1.05 -14.40 -0.67
N PRO A 147 0.10 -14.16 0.26
CA PRO A 147 0.36 -13.41 1.48
C PRO A 147 1.15 -14.23 2.53
N LEU A 148 1.24 -15.56 2.36
CA LEU A 148 2.04 -16.41 3.24
C LEU A 148 3.52 -16.17 2.92
N SER A 149 4.24 -15.52 3.82
CA SER A 149 5.72 -15.32 3.79
C SER A 149 6.28 -14.32 2.77
N ALA A 150 5.51 -13.29 2.37
CA ALA A 150 6.07 -12.18 1.60
C ALA A 150 7.14 -11.44 2.43
N PRO A 151 8.38 -11.26 1.92
CA PRO A 151 9.43 -10.61 2.70
C PRO A 151 9.13 -9.14 3.01
N ILE A 152 8.38 -8.45 2.14
CA ILE A 152 7.99 -7.06 2.32
C ILE A 152 6.48 -6.94 2.18
N PHE A 153 5.86 -6.41 3.22
CA PHE A 153 4.44 -6.09 3.30
C PHE A 153 4.26 -4.60 3.54
N ILE A 154 3.26 -3.99 2.90
CA ILE A 154 2.93 -2.58 3.06
C ILE A 154 1.44 -2.45 3.30
N SER A 155 1.04 -1.86 4.43
CA SER A 155 -0.35 -1.51 4.70
C SER A 155 -0.57 -0.02 4.43
N ILE A 156 -1.63 0.29 3.70
CA ILE A 156 -2.03 1.66 3.37
C ILE A 156 -3.43 1.90 3.91
N LYS A 157 -3.52 2.76 4.92
CA LYS A 157 -4.80 3.22 5.49
C LYS A 157 -5.11 4.60 4.94
N LEU A 158 -6.41 4.85 4.74
CA LEU A 158 -6.94 6.11 4.23
C LEU A 158 -7.59 6.88 5.38
N PRO A 159 -6.95 7.91 5.96
CA PRO A 159 -7.46 8.59 7.14
C PRO A 159 -8.86 9.17 6.95
N TRP A 160 -9.16 9.68 5.75
CA TRP A 160 -10.50 10.17 5.41
C TRP A 160 -11.57 9.07 5.45
N ALA A 161 -11.25 7.84 5.03
CA ALA A 161 -12.19 6.72 5.04
C ALA A 161 -12.40 6.23 6.49
N GLN A 162 -11.32 6.17 7.28
CA GLN A 162 -11.40 5.84 8.71
C GLN A 162 -12.24 6.86 9.47
N GLN A 163 -12.13 8.14 9.13
CA GLN A 163 -12.92 9.20 9.76
C GLN A 163 -14.41 9.03 9.43
N LEU A 164 -14.76 8.82 8.15
CA LEU A 164 -16.15 8.55 7.75
C LEU A 164 -16.72 7.31 8.43
N PHE A 165 -15.91 6.25 8.55
CA PHE A 165 -16.32 5.04 9.26
C PHE A 165 -16.64 5.32 10.74
N LYS A 166 -15.82 6.12 11.43
CA LYS A 166 -16.07 6.52 12.82
C LYS A 166 -17.34 7.36 12.95
N GLU A 167 -17.52 8.36 12.08
CA GLU A 167 -18.69 9.26 12.10
C GLU A 167 -20.02 8.53 11.84
N ALA A 168 -19.99 7.42 11.08
CA ALA A 168 -21.17 6.60 10.85
C ALA A 168 -21.50 5.66 12.03
N HIS A 169 -20.62 5.55 13.03
CA HIS A 169 -20.72 4.61 14.14
C HIS A 169 -20.81 5.27 15.53
N ASP A 170 -20.53 6.57 15.62
CA ASP A 170 -20.79 7.42 16.79
C ASP A 170 -22.25 7.92 16.80
#